data_AF-A0A0A5JQW8-F1
#
_entry.id   AF-A0A0A5JQW8-F1
#
_cell.length_a   1.000
_cell.length_b   1.000
_cell.length_c   1.000
_cell.angle_alpha   90.00
_cell.angle_beta   90.00
_cell.angle_gamma   90.00
#
_symmetry.space_group_name_H-M   'P 1'
#
loop_
_entity.id
_entity.type
_entity.pdbx_description
1 polymer ?
#
loop_
_entity_poly.entity_id
_entity_poly.type
_entity_poly.pdbx_seq_one_letter_code
_entity_poly.pdbx_strand_id
1 'polypeptide(L)'
;MKLFKIVGFLLITALTLNLFISTFSIFQLSRYLDLQNSNRQNGIHYYIEARHSEQISAKDRTAVTKLLAKELFIWGHENTYYVDSSGNEKMFEPTEEDRNTRQLTFETQQVSIAYIHEQLCLNALYITMLLVIVFIKGKLKKA
;
A
#
# COMPACT_ATOMS: atom_id res chain seq x y z
N MET A 1 -46.88 9.50 3.30
CA MET A 1 -46.40 8.16 2.87
C MET A 1 -45.41 8.17 1.68
N LYS A 2 -45.61 8.95 0.60
CA LYS A 2 -44.66 8.97 -0.54
C LYS A 2 -43.27 9.53 -0.19
N LEU A 3 -43.22 10.64 0.58
CA LEU A 3 -41.96 11.27 0.99
C LEU A 3 -41.03 10.33 1.79
N PHE A 4 -41.57 9.61 2.78
CA PHE A 4 -40.81 8.64 3.57
C PHE A 4 -40.22 7.49 2.73
N LYS A 5 -40.92 7.05 1.67
CA LYS A 5 -40.39 6.04 0.74
C LYS A 5 -39.23 6.59 -0.09
N ILE A 6 -39.33 7.84 -0.55
CA ILE A 6 -38.28 8.52 -1.32
C ILE A 6 -37.04 8.73 -0.45
N VAL A 7 -37.21 9.26 0.76
CA VAL A 7 -36.12 9.46 1.72
C VAL A 7 -35.42 8.14 2.07
N GLY A 8 -36.19 7.07 2.35
CA GLY A 8 -35.62 5.76 2.62
C GLY A 8 -34.90 5.13 1.43
N PHE A 9 -35.35 5.39 0.20
CA PHE A 9 -34.64 4.95 -1.01
C PHE A 9 -33.32 5.72 -1.19
N LEU A 10 -33.35 7.05 -1.05
CA LEU A 10 -32.15 7.89 -1.13
C LEU A 10 -31.11 7.50 -0.08
N LEU A 11 -31.52 7.18 1.14
CA LEU A 11 -30.62 6.71 2.19
C LEU A 11 -29.92 5.41 1.81
N ILE A 12 -30.67 4.42 1.28
CA ILE A 12 -30.09 3.15 0.83
C ILE A 12 -29.08 3.39 -0.31
N THR A 13 -29.45 4.22 -1.29
CA THR A 13 -28.57 4.57 -2.40
C THR A 13 -27.29 5.25 -1.91
N ALA A 14 -27.40 6.21 -0.98
CA ALA A 14 -26.26 6.90 -0.41
C ALA A 14 -25.34 5.94 0.37
N LEU A 15 -25.89 5.07 1.22
CA LEU A 15 -25.11 4.08 1.96
C LEU A 15 -24.40 3.09 1.03
N THR A 16 -25.10 2.63 -0.02
CA THR A 16 -24.54 1.69 -0.99
C THR A 16 -23.43 2.32 -1.83
N LEU A 17 -23.61 3.57 -2.26
CA LEU A 17 -22.60 4.30 -3.02
C LEU A 17 -21.35 4.57 -2.17
N ASN A 18 -21.51 4.99 -0.92
CA ASN A 18 -20.39 5.21 0.00
C ASN A 18 -19.63 3.91 0.28
N LEU A 19 -20.35 2.80 0.52
CA LEU A 19 -19.75 1.48 0.68
C LEU A 19 -18.93 1.08 -0.56
N PHE A 20 -19.47 1.33 -1.76
CA PHE A 20 -18.77 1.02 -3.01
C PHE A 20 -17.49 1.85 -3.19
N ILE A 21 -17.58 3.17 -3.01
CA ILE A 21 -16.42 4.09 -3.12
C ILE A 21 -15.34 3.70 -2.11
N SER A 22 -15.73 3.49 -0.85
CA SER A 22 -14.83 3.11 0.23
C SER A 22 -14.13 1.78 -0.06
N THR A 23 -14.88 0.76 -0.49
CA THR A 23 -14.33 -0.55 -0.86
C THR A 23 -13.34 -0.44 -2.02
N PHE A 24 -13.66 0.38 -3.03
CA PHE A 24 -12.76 0.61 -4.16
C PHE A 24 -11.47 1.32 -3.75
N SER A 25 -11.55 2.33 -2.87
CA SER A 25 -10.36 3.01 -2.33
C SER A 25 -9.50 2.07 -1.50
N ILE A 26 -10.09 1.23 -0.64
CA ILE A 26 -9.38 0.19 0.11
C ILE A 26 -8.64 -0.75 -0.85
N PHE A 27 -9.31 -1.21 -1.91
CA PHE A 27 -8.70 -2.11 -2.88
C PHE A 27 -7.48 -1.50 -3.56
N GLN A 28 -7.57 -0.23 -4.00
CA GLN A 28 -6.43 0.46 -4.61
C GLN A 28 -5.25 0.61 -3.65
N LEU A 29 -5.51 1.06 -2.42
CA LEU A 29 -4.46 1.24 -1.41
C LEU A 29 -3.83 -0.09 -0.99
N SER A 30 -4.64 -1.15 -0.85
CA SER A 30 -4.14 -2.49 -0.54
C SER A 30 -3.21 -2.99 -1.66
N ARG A 31 -3.62 -2.83 -2.93
CA ARG A 31 -2.77 -3.18 -4.08
C ARG A 31 -1.48 -2.38 -4.13
N TYR A 32 -1.53 -1.09 -3.79
CA TYR A 32 -0.33 -0.26 -3.72
C TYR A 32 0.64 -0.78 -2.65
N LEU A 33 0.15 -1.11 -1.45
CA LEU A 33 0.96 -1.68 -0.38
C LEU A 33 1.53 -3.06 -0.75
N ASP A 34 0.75 -3.90 -1.41
CA ASP A 34 1.21 -5.20 -1.91
C ASP A 34 2.32 -5.05 -2.95
N LEU A 35 2.19 -4.10 -3.87
CA LEU A 35 3.22 -3.79 -4.86
C LEU A 35 4.51 -3.28 -4.20
N GLN A 36 4.40 -2.43 -3.17
CA GLN A 36 5.57 -1.96 -2.41
C GLN A 36 6.30 -3.14 -1.73
N ASN A 37 5.55 -4.04 -1.10
CA ASN A 37 6.12 -5.23 -0.47
C ASN A 37 6.76 -6.20 -1.48
N SER A 38 6.11 -6.41 -2.63
CA SER A 38 6.65 -7.24 -3.71
C SER A 38 7.92 -6.64 -4.31
N ASN A 39 7.93 -5.34 -4.59
CA ASN A 39 9.11 -4.63 -5.08
C ASN A 39 10.28 -4.74 -4.10
N ARG A 40 10.01 -4.64 -2.80
CA ARG A 40 11.02 -4.85 -1.76
C ARG A 40 11.64 -6.24 -1.85
N GLN A 41 10.82 -7.29 -1.96
CA GLN A 41 11.33 -8.67 -2.08
C GLN A 41 12.11 -8.89 -3.38
N ASN A 42 11.58 -8.41 -4.50
CA ASN A 42 12.24 -8.53 -5.80
C ASN A 42 13.56 -7.75 -5.85
N GLY A 43 13.62 -6.56 -5.25
CA GLY A 43 14.87 -5.80 -5.20
C GLY A 43 15.95 -6.46 -4.36
N ILE A 44 15.59 -7.19 -3.28
CA ILE A 44 16.55 -8.05 -2.55
C ILE A 44 17.07 -9.15 -3.47
N HIS A 45 16.18 -9.81 -4.22
CA HIS A 45 16.57 -10.87 -5.15
C HIS A 45 17.53 -10.34 -6.23
N TYR A 46 17.17 -9.26 -6.92
CA TYR A 46 18.02 -8.63 -7.93
C TYR A 46 19.34 -8.10 -7.36
N TYR A 47 19.34 -7.63 -6.12
CA TYR A 47 20.57 -7.21 -5.44
C TYR A 47 21.53 -8.39 -5.24
N ILE A 48 21.02 -9.53 -4.78
CA ILE A 48 21.81 -10.76 -4.62
C ILE A 48 22.33 -11.24 -5.98
N GLU A 49 21.50 -11.24 -7.02
CA GLU A 49 21.90 -11.65 -8.37
C GLU A 49 22.98 -10.74 -8.96
N ALA A 50 22.79 -9.42 -8.88
CA ALA A 50 23.76 -8.44 -9.39
C ALA A 50 25.11 -8.53 -8.68
N ARG A 51 25.12 -8.81 -7.37
CA ARG A 51 26.35 -8.95 -6.58
C ARG A 51 27.23 -10.12 -7.02
N HIS A 52 26.62 -11.22 -7.46
CA HIS A 52 27.34 -12.44 -7.85
C HIS A 52 27.44 -12.64 -9.37
N SER A 53 26.92 -11.69 -10.16
CA SER A 53 26.95 -11.81 -11.62
C SER A 53 28.37 -11.63 -12.16
N GLU A 54 28.85 -12.66 -12.85
CA GLU A 54 30.09 -12.64 -13.64
C GLU A 54 29.85 -12.16 -15.08
N GLN A 55 28.58 -11.97 -15.47
CA GLN A 55 28.19 -11.63 -16.85
C GLN A 55 28.26 -10.13 -17.15
N ILE A 56 28.34 -9.29 -16.12
CA ILE A 56 28.34 -7.82 -16.23
C ILE A 56 29.72 -7.24 -15.89
N SER A 57 30.06 -6.11 -16.51
CA SER A 57 31.34 -5.46 -16.24
C SER A 57 31.43 -5.01 -14.77
N ALA A 58 32.64 -4.91 -14.22
CA ALA A 58 32.83 -4.45 -12.84
C ALA A 58 32.23 -3.04 -12.59
N LYS A 59 32.26 -2.18 -13.61
CA LYS A 59 31.67 -0.84 -13.57
C LYS A 59 30.14 -0.90 -13.52
N ASP A 60 29.52 -1.74 -14.35
CA ASP A 60 28.07 -1.90 -14.39
C ASP A 60 27.56 -2.57 -13.13
N ARG A 61 28.27 -3.59 -12.62
CA ARG A 61 28.00 -4.20 -11.32
C ARG A 61 28.02 -3.18 -10.19
N THR A 62 28.99 -2.27 -10.21
CA THR A 62 29.06 -1.18 -9.21
C THR A 62 27.86 -0.26 -9.31
N ALA A 63 27.51 0.18 -10.51
CA ALA A 63 26.38 1.07 -10.72
C ALA A 63 25.05 0.42 -10.29
N VAL A 64 24.80 -0.82 -10.72
CA VAL A 64 23.57 -1.57 -10.43
C VAL A 64 23.46 -1.88 -8.94
N THR A 65 24.50 -2.44 -8.31
CA THR A 65 24.45 -2.77 -6.88
C THR A 65 24.35 -1.53 -6.01
N LYS A 66 24.92 -0.38 -6.42
CA LYS A 66 24.76 0.89 -5.71
C LYS A 66 23.35 1.47 -5.84
N LEU A 67 22.74 1.39 -7.01
CA LEU A 67 21.34 1.78 -7.21
C LEU A 67 20.40 0.90 -6.37
N LEU A 68 20.61 -0.42 -6.39
CA LEU A 68 19.81 -1.34 -5.59
C LEU A 68 20.01 -1.13 -4.08
N ALA A 69 21.24 -0.82 -3.64
CA ALA A 69 21.50 -0.48 -2.25
C ALA A 69 20.76 0.80 -1.79
N LYS A 70 20.66 1.80 -2.68
CA LYS A 70 19.84 3.00 -2.46
C LYS A 70 18.36 2.65 -2.30
N GLU A 71 17.79 1.89 -3.24
CA GLU A 71 16.38 1.49 -3.19
C GLU A 71 16.06 0.66 -1.93
N LEU A 72 16.93 -0.30 -1.58
CA LEU A 72 16.79 -1.08 -0.34
C LEU A 72 16.81 -0.19 0.90
N PHE A 73 17.66 0.84 0.92
CA PHE A 73 17.71 1.81 2.02
C PHE A 73 16.40 2.61 2.10
N ILE A 74 15.88 3.10 0.96
CA ILE A 74 14.62 3.84 0.88
C ILE A 74 13.45 2.98 1.37
N TRP A 75 13.45 1.68 1.07
CA TRP A 75 12.44 0.72 1.57
C TRP A 75 12.64 0.28 3.03
N GLY A 76 13.64 0.82 3.73
CA GLY A 76 13.83 0.63 5.16
C GLY A 76 14.79 -0.48 5.56
N HIS A 77 15.60 -1.02 4.65
CA HIS A 77 16.73 -1.87 5.06
C HIS A 77 17.83 -1.03 5.71
N GLU A 78 18.27 -1.47 6.88
CA GLU A 78 19.40 -0.89 7.58
C GLU A 78 20.70 -1.48 7.02
N ASN A 79 21.74 -0.65 6.90
CA ASN A 79 23.07 -1.04 6.44
C ASN A 79 23.06 -1.77 5.09
N THR A 80 22.78 -1.04 4.02
CA THR A 80 22.88 -1.56 2.65
C THR A 80 24.31 -1.40 2.12
N TYR A 81 24.75 -2.32 1.28
CA TYR A 81 26.12 -2.37 0.74
C TYR A 81 26.08 -2.43 -0.78
N TYR A 82 27.16 -2.04 -1.46
CA TYR A 82 27.34 -2.24 -2.89
C TYR A 82 28.74 -2.79 -3.18
N VAL A 83 28.92 -3.43 -4.34
CA VAL A 83 30.22 -3.96 -4.76
C VAL A 83 30.91 -2.89 -5.58
N ASP A 84 32.10 -2.47 -5.18
CA ASP A 84 32.88 -1.50 -5.95
C ASP A 84 33.56 -2.12 -7.18
N SER A 85 34.20 -1.28 -7.99
CA SER A 85 34.86 -1.72 -9.22
C SER A 85 36.05 -2.65 -8.98
N SER A 86 36.56 -2.71 -7.75
CA SER A 86 37.61 -3.62 -7.33
C SER A 86 37.05 -4.94 -6.76
N GLY A 87 35.73 -5.08 -6.68
CA GLY A 87 35.06 -6.25 -6.11
C GLY A 87 34.88 -6.19 -4.60
N ASN A 88 35.20 -5.07 -3.94
CA ASN A 88 35.07 -4.94 -2.50
C ASN A 88 33.66 -4.46 -2.12
N GLU A 89 33.16 -4.94 -0.99
CA GLU A 89 31.90 -4.45 -0.43
C GLU A 89 32.12 -3.11 0.28
N LYS A 90 31.31 -2.12 -0.10
CA LYS A 90 31.27 -0.80 0.52
C LYS A 90 29.88 -0.51 1.03
N MET A 91 29.81 0.09 2.21
CA MET A 91 28.54 0.55 2.77
C MET A 91 27.98 1.68 1.90
N PHE A 92 26.68 1.63 1.64
CA PHE A 92 25.97 2.72 1.00
C PHE A 92 25.80 3.87 2.01
N GLU A 93 26.26 5.04 1.62
CA GLU A 93 26.13 6.26 2.41
C GLU A 93 24.93 7.07 1.88
N PRO A 94 23.80 7.10 2.61
CA PRO A 94 22.60 7.76 2.13
C PRO A 94 22.74 9.28 2.19
N THR A 95 22.30 9.94 1.13
CA THR A 95 22.18 11.40 1.06
C THR A 95 21.00 11.90 1.90
N GLU A 96 20.89 13.22 2.09
CA GLU A 96 19.72 13.82 2.73
C GLU A 96 18.44 13.56 1.92
N GLU A 97 18.52 13.60 0.59
CA GLU A 97 17.41 13.27 -0.30
C GLU A 97 16.93 11.83 -0.06
N ASP A 98 17.85 10.85 -0.01
CA ASP A 98 17.48 9.45 0.23
C ASP A 98 16.79 9.24 1.59
N ARG A 99 17.22 9.98 2.62
CA ARG A 99 16.60 9.95 3.96
C ARG A 99 15.20 10.55 3.93
N ASN A 100 15.01 11.66 3.23
CA ASN A 100 13.71 12.30 3.06
C ASN A 100 12.75 11.40 2.28
N THR A 101 13.22 10.76 1.20
CA THR A 101 12.41 9.80 0.43
C THR A 101 12.03 8.59 1.28
N ARG A 102 12.95 8.05 2.10
CA ARG A 102 12.65 6.97 3.05
C ARG A 102 11.55 7.37 4.03
N GLN A 103 11.67 8.55 4.64
CA GLN A 103 10.69 9.05 5.59
C GLN A 103 9.31 9.22 4.93
N LEU A 104 9.25 9.89 3.77
CA LEU A 104 8.01 10.07 3.01
C LEU A 104 7.37 8.72 2.66
N THR A 105 8.17 7.74 2.25
CA THR A 105 7.69 6.38 1.93
C THR A 105 7.08 5.72 3.15
N PHE A 106 7.76 5.80 4.29
CA PHE A 106 7.26 5.25 5.56
C PHE A 106 5.96 5.93 6.02
N GLU A 107 5.91 7.26 6.01
CA GLU A 107 4.72 8.02 6.37
C GLU A 107 3.54 7.70 5.45
N THR A 108 3.77 7.63 4.14
CA THR A 108 2.75 7.28 3.14
C THR A 108 2.18 5.88 3.40
N GLN A 109 3.03 4.90 3.74
CA GLN A 109 2.58 3.55 4.09
C GLN A 109 1.70 3.56 5.36
N GLN A 110 2.13 4.27 6.41
CA GLN A 110 1.37 4.37 7.66
C GLN A 110 0.00 5.05 7.45
N VAL A 111 -0.02 6.16 6.71
CA VAL A 111 -1.27 6.87 6.37
C VAL A 111 -2.21 5.97 5.55
N SER A 112 -1.67 5.23 4.59
CA SER A 112 -2.46 4.28 3.77
C SER A 112 -3.09 3.17 4.61
N ILE A 113 -2.32 2.58 5.53
CA ILE A 113 -2.80 1.52 6.44
C ILE A 113 -3.88 2.07 7.38
N ALA A 114 -3.64 3.23 7.98
CA ALA A 114 -4.61 3.88 8.87
C ALA A 114 -5.92 4.20 8.14
N TYR A 115 -5.83 4.73 6.91
CA TYR A 115 -6.99 5.00 6.08
C TYR A 115 -7.78 3.73 5.75
N ILE A 116 -7.10 2.63 5.37
CA ILE A 116 -7.77 1.33 5.13
C ILE A 116 -8.54 0.90 6.38
N HIS A 117 -7.93 0.96 7.57
CA HIS A 117 -8.59 0.59 8.82
C HIS A 117 -9.83 1.45 9.10
N GLU A 118 -9.73 2.76 8.96
CA GLU A 118 -10.86 3.69 9.14
C GLU A 118 -12.00 3.36 8.17
N GLN A 119 -11.68 3.15 6.89
CA GLN A 119 -12.66 2.82 5.87
C GLN A 119 -13.33 1.46 6.10
N LEU A 120 -12.59 0.46 6.60
CA LEU A 120 -13.16 -0.83 6.99
C LEU A 120 -14.17 -0.68 8.14
N CYS A 121 -13.87 0.16 9.13
CA CYS A 121 -14.80 0.47 10.21
C CYS A 121 -16.07 1.17 9.70
N LEU A 122 -15.93 2.16 8.82
CA LEU A 122 -17.06 2.84 8.19
C LEU A 122 -17.92 1.87 7.37
N ASN A 123 -17.29 0.97 6.61
CA ASN A 123 -17.99 -0.04 5.83
C ASN A 123 -18.77 -1.02 6.71
N ALA A 124 -18.20 -1.46 7.83
CA ALA A 124 -18.91 -2.28 8.81
C ALA A 124 -20.16 -1.56 9.35
N LEU A 125 -20.07 -0.26 9.61
CA LEU A 125 -21.20 0.57 10.03
C LEU A 125 -22.25 0.70 8.91
N TYR A 126 -21.86 0.98 7.67
CA TYR A 126 -22.79 1.05 6.53
C TYR A 126 -23.53 -0.27 6.30
N ILE A 127 -22.81 -1.40 6.34
CA ILE A 127 -23.41 -2.73 6.23
C ILE A 127 -24.40 -2.96 7.36
N THR A 128 -24.04 -2.62 8.60
CA THR A 128 -24.93 -2.76 9.76
C THR A 128 -26.21 -1.94 9.58
N MET A 129 -26.10 -0.68 9.14
CA MET A 129 -27.27 0.16 8.86
C MET A 129 -28.16 -0.42 7.76
N LEU A 130 -27.57 -0.92 6.66
CA LEU A 130 -28.31 -1.57 5.59
C LEU A 130 -29.06 -2.81 6.09
N LEU A 131 -28.41 -3.66 6.91
CA LEU A 131 -29.04 -4.84 7.51
C LEU A 131 -30.20 -4.47 8.43
N VAL A 132 -30.05 -3.44 9.26
CA VAL A 132 -31.13 -2.93 10.13
C VAL A 132 -32.31 -2.44 9.29
N ILE A 133 -32.07 -1.69 8.21
CA ILE A 133 -33.13 -1.21 7.30
C ILE A 133 -33.87 -2.40 6.67
N VAL A 134 -33.15 -3.42 6.20
CA VAL A 134 -33.73 -4.64 5.62
C VAL A 134 -34.55 -5.40 6.66
N PHE A 135 -34.04 -5.55 7.88
CA PHE A 135 -34.73 -6.23 8.97
C PHE A 135 -36.04 -5.54 9.36
N ILE A 136 -36.02 -4.22 9.54
CA ILE A 136 -37.22 -3.42 9.86
C ILE A 136 -38.25 -3.53 8.73
N LYS A 137 -37.84 -3.37 7.47
CA LYS A 137 -38.73 -3.54 6.32
C LYS A 137 -39.32 -4.96 6.24
N GLY A 138 -38.53 -5.98 6.58
CA GLY A 138 -38.96 -7.38 6.60
C GLY A 138 -40.00 -7.67 7.67
N LYS A 139 -39.86 -7.10 8.88
CA LYS A 139 -40.87 -7.21 9.94
C LYS A 139 -42.17 -6.48 9.59
N LEU A 140 -42.09 -5.29 9.01
CA LEU A 140 -43.26 -4.51 8.60
C LEU A 140 -44.05 -5.12 7.43
N LYS A 141 -43.46 -6.05 6.66
CA LYS A 141 -44.17 -6.80 5.60
C LYS A 141 -44.85 -8.08 6.12
N LYS A 142 -44.47 -8.58 7.30
CA LYS A 142 -45.02 -9.79 7.91
C LYS A 142 -46.15 -9.50 8.91
N ALA A 143 -46.34 -8.25 9.31
CA ALA A 143 -47.49 -7.76 10.07
C ALA A 143 -48.53 -7.19 9.10
#